data_AF-A0A3N5RZP3-F1
#
_entry.id   AF-A0A3N5RZP3-F1
#
_cell.length_a   1.000
_cell.length_b   1.000
_cell.length_c   1.000
_cell.angle_alpha   90.00
_cell.angle_beta   90.00
_cell.angle_gamma   90.00
#
_symmetry.space_group_name_H-M   'P 1'
#
loop_
_entity.id
_entity.type
_entity.pdbx_description
1 polymer ?
#
loop_
_entity_poly.entity_id
_entity_poly.type
_entity_poly.pdbx_seq_one_letter_code
_entity_poly.pdbx_strand_id
1 'polypeptide(L)'
;MNLTKPVKIIIGIATLWYVLYPILFIGGMFMSMGMLPFLERSGLSDGPFTMFPFFGIIFPLHFCTIFVGLGLMAFYLVHVIKNTRGNETIRIILAIGNYVMPFISMPIYYYLYIWLENPPEWAAAKVSKTDQLHQG
;
A
#
# COMPACT_ATOMS: atom_id res chain seq x y z
N MET A 1 -5.24 16.46 8.35
CA MET A 1 -5.22 15.78 9.68
C MET A 1 -3.79 15.57 10.09
N ASN A 2 -3.41 15.90 11.33
CA ASN A 2 -2.06 15.64 11.82
C ASN A 2 -2.03 14.25 12.48
N LEU A 3 -1.12 13.40 12.02
CA LEU A 3 -0.94 12.04 12.52
C LEU A 3 0.28 12.00 13.45
N THR A 4 0.20 11.23 14.53
CA THR A 4 1.35 10.98 15.41
C THR A 4 2.40 10.15 14.67
N LYS A 5 3.68 10.30 15.03
CA LYS A 5 4.78 9.54 14.40
C LYS A 5 4.55 8.02 14.41
N PRO A 6 4.09 7.39 15.51
CA PRO A 6 3.81 5.95 15.51
C PRO A 6 2.75 5.54 14.48
N VAL A 7 1.67 6.32 14.34
CA VAL A 7 0.61 6.04 13.35
C VAL A 7 1.16 6.15 11.93
N LYS A 8 1.98 7.17 11.65
CA LYS A 8 2.64 7.29 10.33
C LYS A 8 3.46 6.04 10.01
N ILE A 9 4.24 5.53 10.96
CA ILE A 9 5.08 4.34 10.77
C ILE A 9 4.21 3.10 10.50
N ILE A 10 3.16 2.87 11.29
CA ILE A 10 2.24 1.74 11.11
C ILE A 10 1.62 1.76 9.72
N ILE A 11 1.10 2.91 9.28
CA ILE A 11 0.51 3.04 7.94
C ILE A 11 1.55 2.81 6.84
N GLY A 12 2.79 3.27 7.05
CA GLY A 12 3.90 3.07 6.12
C GLY A 12 4.24 1.59 5.95
N ILE A 13 4.40 0.87 7.06
CA ILE A 13 4.66 -0.57 7.07
C ILE A 13 3.51 -1.33 6.41
N ALA A 14 2.26 -0.99 6.75
CA ALA A 14 1.09 -1.63 6.14
C ALA A 14 1.02 -1.37 4.62
N THR A 15 1.33 -0.16 4.18
CA THR A 15 1.38 0.19 2.75
C THR A 15 2.50 -0.58 2.06
N LEU A 16 3.69 -0.64 2.65
CA LEU A 16 4.82 -1.39 2.12
C LEU A 16 4.50 -2.88 2.03
N TRP A 17 3.90 -3.47 3.07
CA TRP A 17 3.42 -4.86 3.06
C TRP A 17 2.42 -5.09 1.92
N TYR A 18 1.42 -4.23 1.78
CA TYR A 18 0.41 -4.34 0.72
C TYR A 18 1.02 -4.30 -0.68
N VAL A 19 2.08 -3.50 -0.89
CA VAL A 19 2.78 -3.42 -2.18
C VAL A 19 3.72 -4.60 -2.42
N LEU A 20 4.45 -5.05 -1.39
CA LEU A 20 5.41 -6.15 -1.53
C LEU A 20 4.73 -7.52 -1.59
N TYR A 21 3.60 -7.69 -0.91
CA TYR A 21 2.93 -8.97 -0.78
C TYR A 21 2.59 -9.63 -2.13
N PRO A 22 2.01 -8.95 -3.14
CA PRO A 22 1.76 -9.54 -4.45
C PRO A 22 3.03 -10.10 -5.10
N ILE A 23 4.17 -9.42 -4.95
CA ILE A 23 5.46 -9.86 -5.50
C ILE A 23 5.91 -11.13 -4.78
N LEU A 24 5.84 -11.14 -3.44
CA LEU A 24 6.18 -12.31 -2.63
C LEU A 24 5.26 -13.49 -2.91
N PHE A 25 3.96 -13.24 -3.08
CA PHE A 25 2.96 -14.25 -3.37
C PHE A 25 3.18 -14.88 -4.75
N ILE A 26 3.30 -14.05 -5.79
CA ILE A 26 3.53 -14.51 -7.16
C ILE A 26 4.89 -15.22 -7.25
N GLY A 27 5.95 -14.63 -6.70
CA GLY A 27 7.28 -15.23 -6.67
C GLY A 27 7.31 -16.56 -5.92
N GLY A 28 6.67 -16.62 -4.76
CA GLY A 28 6.52 -17.85 -3.98
C GLY A 28 5.73 -18.93 -4.72
N MET A 29 4.68 -18.56 -5.45
CA MET A 29 3.89 -19.47 -6.29
C MET A 29 4.71 -20.02 -7.47
N PHE A 30 5.48 -19.17 -8.16
CA PHE A 30 6.36 -19.65 -9.23
C PHE A 30 7.49 -20.54 -8.69
N MET A 31 8.05 -20.20 -7.54
CA MET A 31 9.08 -21.00 -6.88
C MET A 31 8.52 -22.37 -6.47
N SER A 32 7.32 -22.44 -5.89
CA SER A 32 6.70 -23.71 -5.50
C SER A 32 6.36 -24.59 -6.70
N MET A 33 5.86 -24.00 -7.80
CA MET A 33 5.62 -24.73 -9.06
C MET A 33 6.93 -25.25 -9.68
N GLY A 34 8.00 -24.47 -9.64
CA GLY A 34 9.31 -24.87 -10.16
C GLY A 34 9.98 -26.00 -9.35
N MET A 35 9.65 -26.12 -8.06
CA MET A 35 10.15 -27.19 -7.18
C MET A 35 9.38 -28.51 -7.35
N LEU A 36 8.21 -28.51 -8.00
CA LEU A 36 7.34 -29.68 -8.12
C LEU A 36 8.04 -30.89 -8.79
N PRO A 37 8.75 -30.75 -9.93
CA PRO A 37 9.41 -31.89 -10.58
C PRO A 37 10.55 -32.49 -9.74
N PHE A 38 11.14 -31.71 -8.83
CA PHE A 38 12.18 -32.18 -7.91
C PHE A 38 11.57 -32.96 -6.74
N LEU A 39 10.41 -32.53 -6.23
CA LEU A 39 9.68 -33.25 -5.20
C LEU A 39 9.13 -34.59 -5.72
N GLU A 40 8.67 -34.64 -6.97
CA GLU A 40 8.25 -35.89 -7.62
C GLU A 40 9.38 -36.91 -7.74
N ARG A 41 10.57 -36.46 -8.13
CA ARG A 41 11.74 -37.34 -8.25
C ARG A 41 12.28 -37.85 -6.92
N SER A 42 12.02 -37.14 -5.82
CA SER A 42 12.47 -37.55 -4.48
C SER A 42 11.52 -38.53 -3.79
N GLY A 43 10.40 -38.92 -4.42
CA GLY A 43 9.40 -39.82 -3.81
C GLY A 43 8.67 -39.19 -2.62
N LEU A 44 8.84 -37.89 -2.41
CA LEU A 44 8.15 -37.13 -1.36
C LEU A 44 6.78 -36.59 -1.84
N SER A 45 6.41 -36.83 -3.10
CA SER A 45 5.23 -36.27 -3.77
C SER A 45 3.94 -37.08 -3.64
N ASP A 46 3.94 -38.19 -2.91
CA ASP A 46 2.84 -39.17 -2.97
C ASP A 46 1.62 -38.70 -2.17
N GLY A 47 0.89 -37.73 -2.72
CA GLY A 47 -0.47 -37.41 -2.31
C GLY A 47 -0.88 -35.95 -2.51
N PRO A 48 -2.20 -35.68 -2.56
CA PRO A 48 -2.77 -34.32 -2.66
C PRO A 48 -2.39 -33.40 -1.49
N PHE A 49 -1.73 -33.93 -0.46
CA PHE A 49 -1.29 -33.21 0.73
C PHE A 49 0.08 -32.53 0.62
N THR A 50 0.85 -32.76 -0.44
CA THR A 50 2.19 -32.15 -0.61
C THR A 50 2.15 -30.64 -0.81
N MET A 51 1.08 -30.10 -1.40
CA MET A 51 0.84 -28.66 -1.52
C MET A 51 0.10 -28.07 -0.30
N PHE A 52 -0.43 -28.92 0.59
CA PHE A 52 -1.31 -28.51 1.69
C PHE A 52 -0.66 -27.57 2.71
N PRO A 53 0.63 -27.72 3.09
CA PRO A 53 1.29 -26.78 4.01
C PRO A 53 1.44 -25.38 3.41
N PHE A 54 1.71 -25.30 2.10
CA PHE A 54 1.80 -24.02 1.39
C PHE A 54 0.45 -23.32 1.41
N PHE A 55 -0.62 -24.01 1.02
CA PHE A 55 -1.96 -23.44 1.05
C PHE A 55 -2.45 -23.12 2.47
N GLY A 56 -2.16 -23.96 3.45
CA GLY A 56 -2.59 -23.76 4.85
C GLY A 56 -2.04 -22.49 5.51
N ILE A 57 -0.85 -22.02 5.10
CA ILE A 57 -0.25 -20.78 5.62
C ILE A 57 -0.56 -19.59 4.71
N ILE A 58 -0.42 -19.78 3.40
CA ILE A 58 -0.55 -18.70 2.43
C ILE A 58 -1.98 -18.18 2.34
N PHE A 59 -3.01 -19.05 2.41
CA PHE A 59 -4.40 -18.60 2.34
C PHE A 59 -4.78 -17.67 3.50
N PRO A 60 -4.59 -18.04 4.79
CA PRO A 60 -4.85 -17.12 5.89
C PRO A 60 -4.09 -15.81 5.76
N LEU A 61 -2.81 -15.86 5.39
CA LEU A 61 -1.99 -14.67 5.15
C LEU A 61 -2.56 -13.78 4.04
N HIS A 62 -3.07 -14.40 2.96
CA HIS A 62 -3.74 -13.70 1.87
C HIS A 62 -5.00 -12.99 2.37
N PHE A 63 -5.85 -13.68 3.13
CA PHE A 63 -7.04 -13.08 3.73
C PHE A 63 -6.70 -11.91 4.65
N CYS A 64 -5.71 -12.07 5.52
CA CYS A 64 -5.23 -10.95 6.35
C CYS A 64 -4.79 -9.76 5.49
N THR A 65 -4.11 -10.02 4.36
CA THR A 65 -3.67 -8.96 3.45
C THR A 65 -4.83 -8.26 2.75
N ILE A 66 -5.92 -8.98 2.42
CA ILE A 66 -7.15 -8.36 1.90
C ILE A 66 -7.70 -7.36 2.93
N PHE A 67 -7.79 -7.72 4.21
CA PHE A 67 -8.27 -6.82 5.25
C PHE A 67 -7.36 -5.61 5.45
N VAL A 68 -6.03 -5.81 5.39
CA VAL A 68 -5.07 -4.70 5.40
C VAL A 68 -5.32 -3.77 4.21
N GLY A 69 -5.51 -4.32 3.01
CA GLY A 69 -5.81 -3.55 1.80
C GLY A 69 -7.10 -2.73 1.93
N LEU A 70 -8.17 -3.31 2.45
CA LEU A 70 -9.44 -2.62 2.71
C LEU A 70 -9.27 -1.50 3.74
N GLY A 71 -8.56 -1.77 4.84
CA GLY A 71 -8.26 -0.79 5.87
C GLY A 71 -7.45 0.39 5.33
N LEU A 72 -6.42 0.11 4.53
CA LEU A 72 -5.63 1.15 3.86
C LEU A 72 -6.49 1.95 2.89
N MET A 73 -7.31 1.30 2.05
CA MET A 73 -8.19 2.00 1.10
C MET A 73 -9.10 3.00 1.82
N ALA A 74 -9.78 2.57 2.88
CA ALA A 74 -10.64 3.44 3.69
C ALA A 74 -9.83 4.59 4.33
N PHE A 75 -8.68 4.28 4.92
CA PHE A 75 -7.81 5.27 5.54
C PHE A 75 -7.31 6.33 4.54
N TYR A 76 -6.78 5.91 3.38
CA TYR A 76 -6.28 6.84 2.37
C TYR A 76 -7.40 7.70 1.80
N LEU A 77 -8.60 7.16 1.59
CA LEU A 77 -9.75 7.94 1.15
C LEU A 77 -10.12 9.04 2.16
N VAL A 78 -10.23 8.68 3.45
CA VAL A 78 -10.51 9.64 4.52
C VAL A 78 -9.38 10.67 4.63
N HIS A 79 -8.12 10.25 4.52
CA HIS A 79 -6.98 11.17 4.58
C HIS A 79 -6.95 12.11 3.37
N VAL A 80 -7.27 11.63 2.16
CA VAL A 80 -7.45 12.48 0.97
C VAL A 80 -8.44 13.57 1.26
N ILE A 81 -9.64 13.24 1.75
CA ILE A 81 -10.70 14.23 1.98
C ILE A 81 -10.28 15.25 3.07
N LYS A 82 -9.70 14.78 4.18
CA LYS A 82 -9.38 15.61 5.35
C LYS A 82 -8.03 16.33 5.28
N ASN A 83 -7.24 16.16 4.22
CA ASN A 83 -5.90 16.76 4.12
C ASN A 83 -5.90 18.08 3.36
N THR A 84 -6.20 19.19 4.03
CA THR A 84 -6.20 20.53 3.43
C THR A 84 -4.82 21.09 3.05
N ARG A 85 -3.72 20.45 3.50
CA ARG A 85 -2.34 20.91 3.23
C ARG A 85 -1.86 20.65 1.80
N GLY A 86 -2.45 19.67 1.12
CA GLY A 86 -2.02 19.26 -0.20
C GLY A 86 -2.78 19.96 -1.31
N ASN A 87 -2.11 20.15 -2.45
CA ASN A 87 -2.71 20.55 -3.71
C ASN A 87 -3.92 19.64 -4.01
N GLU A 88 -5.07 20.25 -4.28
CA GLU A 88 -6.32 19.54 -4.52
C GLU A 88 -6.23 18.61 -5.73
N THR A 89 -5.70 19.10 -6.85
CA THR A 89 -5.52 18.32 -8.08
C THR A 89 -4.65 17.09 -7.85
N ILE A 90 -3.48 17.24 -7.21
CA ILE A 90 -2.56 16.12 -6.96
C ILE A 90 -3.19 15.10 -6.00
N ARG A 91 -3.88 15.56 -4.94
CA ARG A 91 -4.60 14.69 -4.02
C ARG A 91 -5.68 13.88 -4.72
N ILE A 92 -6.44 14.48 -5.63
CA ILE A 92 -7.48 13.79 -6.40
C ILE A 92 -6.87 12.77 -7.35
N ILE A 93 -5.80 13.13 -8.07
CA ILE A 93 -5.11 12.20 -8.98
C ILE A 93 -4.61 10.97 -8.22
N LEU A 94 -3.98 11.16 -7.06
CA LEU A 94 -3.52 10.05 -6.22
C LEU A 94 -4.67 9.30 -5.53
N ALA A 95 -5.81 9.93 -5.28
CA ALA A 95 -6.99 9.23 -4.78
C ALA A 95 -7.56 8.28 -5.84
N ILE A 96 -7.67 8.74 -7.09
CA ILE A 96 -8.05 7.90 -8.23
C ILE A 96 -6.98 6.83 -8.46
N GLY A 97 -5.71 7.21 -8.39
CA GLY A 97 -4.57 6.31 -8.49
C GLY A 97 -4.60 5.20 -7.44
N ASN A 98 -5.09 5.47 -6.22
CA ASN A 98 -5.23 4.43 -5.20
C ASN A 98 -6.27 3.37 -5.58
N TYR A 99 -7.22 3.68 -6.45
CA TYR A 99 -8.18 2.70 -6.96
C TYR A 99 -7.65 1.96 -8.19
N VAL A 100 -7.03 2.68 -9.13
CA VAL A 100 -6.56 2.11 -10.41
C VAL A 100 -5.23 1.39 -10.28
N MET A 101 -4.29 1.95 -9.52
CA MET A 101 -2.93 1.46 -9.39
C MET A 101 -2.40 1.70 -7.96
N PRO A 102 -2.99 1.03 -6.96
CA PRO A 102 -2.67 1.26 -5.56
C PRO A 102 -1.19 1.03 -5.24
N PHE A 103 -0.54 0.10 -5.95
CA PHE A 103 0.87 -0.25 -5.75
C PHE A 103 1.86 0.90 -6.00
N ILE A 104 1.46 1.88 -6.81
CA ILE A 104 2.26 3.08 -7.07
C ILE A 104 1.70 4.27 -6.31
N SER A 105 0.38 4.45 -6.37
CA SER A 105 -0.26 5.64 -5.84
C SER A 105 -0.22 5.70 -4.31
N MET A 106 -0.43 4.58 -3.60
CA MET A 106 -0.41 4.59 -2.14
C MET A 106 0.98 4.92 -1.57
N PRO A 107 2.09 4.32 -2.04
CA PRO A 107 3.43 4.72 -1.60
C PRO A 107 3.76 6.19 -1.88
N ILE A 108 3.39 6.71 -3.05
CA ILE A 108 3.62 8.12 -3.40
C ILE A 108 2.80 9.02 -2.47
N TYR A 109 1.51 8.73 -2.29
CA TYR A 109 0.65 9.50 -1.40
C TYR A 109 1.15 9.47 0.05
N TYR A 110 1.55 8.29 0.52
CA TYR A 110 2.15 8.10 1.83
C TYR A 110 3.33 9.04 2.04
N TYR A 111 4.29 9.00 1.11
CA TYR A 111 5.49 9.80 1.20
C TYR A 111 5.15 11.30 1.21
N LEU A 112 4.36 11.76 0.25
CA LEU A 112 4.09 13.19 0.07
C LEU A 112 3.22 13.82 1.16
N TYR A 113 2.19 13.11 1.63
CA TYR A 113 1.14 13.73 2.44
C TYR A 113 1.03 13.19 3.87
N ILE A 114 1.63 12.04 4.16
CA ILE A 114 1.62 11.44 5.50
C ILE A 114 3.00 11.55 6.14
N TRP A 115 4.04 11.10 5.44
CA TRP A 115 5.41 11.10 5.94
C TRP A 115 5.94 12.52 6.09
N LEU A 116 5.97 13.27 4.98
CA LEU A 116 6.42 14.66 4.98
C LEU A 116 5.49 15.55 5.81
N GLU A 117 6.10 16.38 6.66
CA GLU A 117 5.39 17.40 7.43
C GLU A 117 4.88 18.52 6.53
N ASN A 118 5.70 18.92 5.56
CA ASN A 118 5.35 19.86 4.51
C ASN A 118 5.56 19.20 3.13
N PRO A 119 4.50 19.04 2.32
CA PRO A 119 4.66 18.55 0.95
C PRO A 119 5.52 19.53 0.13
N PRO A 120 6.22 19.06 -0.92
CA PRO A 120 6.98 19.94 -1.82
C PRO A 120 6.07 20.95 -2.51
N GLU A 121 6.61 22.10 -2.95
CA GLU A 121 5.82 23.25 -3.45
C GLU A 121 4.79 22.89 -4.52
N TRP A 122 5.13 22.00 -5.46
CA TRP A 122 4.24 21.55 -6.52
C TRP A 122 3.08 20.66 -6.01
N ALA A 123 3.26 20.01 -4.86
CA ALA A 123 2.28 19.14 -4.22
C ALA A 123 1.57 19.80 -3.03
N ALA A 124 2.04 20.97 -2.58
CA ALA A 124 1.45 21.77 -1.52
C ALA A 124 0.22 22.55 -2.00
N ALA A 125 -0.69 22.84 -1.09
CA ALA A 125 -1.79 23.76 -1.38
C ALA A 125 -1.21 25.13 -1.75
N LYS A 126 -1.65 25.72 -2.87
CA LYS A 126 -1.26 27.08 -3.22
C LYS A 126 -1.92 28.04 -2.23
N VAL A 127 -1.14 28.87 -1.56
CA VAL A 127 -1.68 30.00 -0.80
C VAL A 127 -2.33 30.95 -1.80
N SER A 128 -3.59 31.31 -1.58
CA SER A 128 -4.31 32.25 -2.44
C SER A 128 -3.58 33.60 -2.45
N LYS A 129 -3.46 34.23 -3.63
CA LYS A 129 -2.87 35.58 -3.78
C LYS A 129 -3.54 36.64 -2.89
N THR A 130 -4.79 36.42 -2.48
CA THR A 130 -5.55 37.35 -1.62
C THR A 130 -4.97 37.45 -0.21
N ASP A 131 -4.37 36.38 0.33
CA ASP A 131 -3.80 36.37 1.68
C ASP A 131 -2.45 37.11 1.75
N GLN A 132 -1.76 37.26 0.62
CA GLN A 132 -0.49 38.01 0.53
C GLN A 132 -0.70 39.53 0.54
N LEU A 133 -1.89 40.01 0.13
CA LEU A 133 -2.21 41.44 0.07
C LEU A 133 -2.63 42.04 1.43
N HIS A 134 -2.93 41.21 2.44
CA HIS A 134 -3.29 41.67 3.78
C HIS A 134 -2.13 41.61 4.79
N GLN A 135 -0.92 41.26 4.34
CA GLN A 135 0.28 41.17 5.18
C GLN A 135 1.38 42.19 4.80
N GLY A 136 1.12 43.09 3.85
CA GLY A 136 1.99 44.22 3.49
C GLY A 136 1.31 45.54 3.81
#